data_AF-A0A4Y2NDJ6-F1
#
_entry.id   AF-A0A4Y2NDJ6-F1
#
_cell.length_a   1.000
_cell.length_b   1.000
_cell.length_c   1.000
_cell.angle_alpha   90.00
_cell.angle_beta   90.00
_cell.angle_gamma   90.00
#
_symmetry.space_group_name_H-M   'P 1'
#
loop_
_entity.id
_entity.type
_entity.pdbx_description
1 polymer ?
#
loop_
_entity_poly.entity_id
_entity_poly.type
_entity_poly.pdbx_seq_one_letter_code
_entity_poly.pdbx_strand_id
1 'polypeptide(L)'
;MLHDSRKYIRESAVRRILGARDKKTKNSGGLLLLKLPKLNFEAADYIDLIDSSNYVVTEPPLTMHIKDKDLKEMCKEEQFPARGISTSHAIC
;
A
#
# COMPACT_ATOMS: atom_id res chain seq x y z
N MET A 1 -1.49 2.60 -4.80
CA MET A 1 -1.97 3.52 -3.72
C MET A 1 -0.88 4.37 -3.10
N LEU A 2 0.21 3.83 -2.50
CA LEU A 2 1.23 4.66 -1.81
C LEU A 2 1.92 5.70 -2.71
N HIS A 3 2.10 5.38 -4.00
CA HIS A 3 2.62 6.29 -5.03
C HIS A 3 1.54 6.77 -6.01
N ASP A 4 0.25 6.72 -5.62
CA ASP A 4 -0.80 7.28 -6.47
C ASP A 4 -0.63 8.81 -6.58
N SER A 5 -0.90 9.38 -7.75
CA SER A 5 -0.82 10.84 -7.96
C SER A 5 -1.81 11.61 -7.09
N ARG A 6 -2.93 10.98 -6.74
CA ARG A 6 -4.00 11.59 -5.93
C ARG A 6 -3.65 11.47 -4.45
N LYS A 7 -3.41 12.62 -3.83
CA LYS A 7 -3.02 12.74 -2.40
C LYS A 7 -3.94 11.97 -1.45
N TYR A 8 -5.27 12.09 -1.61
CA TYR A 8 -6.22 11.42 -0.71
C TYR A 8 -6.10 9.89 -0.73
N ILE A 9 -5.64 9.30 -1.84
CA ILE A 9 -5.40 7.85 -1.95
C ILE A 9 -4.14 7.44 -1.22
N ARG A 10 -3.07 8.23 -1.35
CA ARG A 10 -1.84 8.00 -0.59
C ARG A 10 -2.11 8.04 0.91
N GLU A 11 -2.84 9.07 1.37
CA GLU A 11 -3.28 9.21 2.76
C GLU A 11 -4.11 8.01 3.22
N SER A 12 -5.04 7.56 2.38
CA SER A 12 -5.88 6.41 2.64
C SER A 12 -5.04 5.12 2.77
N ALA A 13 -4.01 4.92 1.95
CA ALA A 13 -3.11 3.78 2.06
C ALA A 13 -2.26 3.80 3.33
N VAL A 14 -1.67 4.95 3.68
CA VAL A 14 -0.89 5.08 4.91
C VAL A 14 -1.75 4.80 6.13
N ARG A 15 -2.98 5.32 6.16
CA ARG A 15 -3.93 5.03 7.24
C ARG A 15 -4.20 3.52 7.39
N ARG A 16 -4.39 2.80 6.27
CA ARG A 16 -4.61 1.35 6.28
C ARG A 16 -3.39 0.59 6.82
N ILE A 17 -2.18 0.95 6.38
CA ILE A 17 -0.94 0.29 6.81
C ILE A 17 -0.70 0.50 8.30
N LEU A 18 -0.81 1.74 8.78
CA LEU A 18 -0.64 2.05 10.21
C LEU A 18 -1.69 1.33 11.05
N GLY A 19 -2.96 1.36 10.65
CA GLY A 19 -4.01 0.62 11.35
C GLY A 19 -3.80 -0.90 11.35
N ALA A 20 -3.17 -1.45 10.30
CA ALA A 20 -2.80 -2.87 10.25
C ALA A 20 -1.63 -3.23 11.18
N ARG A 21 -0.67 -2.32 11.37
CA ARG A 21 0.43 -2.46 12.35
C ARG A 21 -0.09 -2.49 13.77
N ASP A 22 -1.00 -1.57 14.10
CA ASP A 22 -1.61 -1.50 15.43
C ASP A 22 -2.39 -2.77 15.77
N LYS A 23 -3.03 -3.37 14.76
CA LYS A 23 -3.79 -4.62 14.87
C LYS A 23 -2.91 -5.88 14.80
N LYS A 24 -1.59 -5.75 14.62
CA LYS A 24 -0.67 -6.90 14.49
C LYS A 24 -0.70 -7.71 15.78
N THR A 25 -1.42 -8.83 15.73
CA THR A 25 -1.50 -9.76 16.86
C THR A 25 -0.12 -10.39 17.04
N LYS A 26 0.48 -10.24 18.23
CA LYS A 26 1.82 -10.75 18.56
C LYS A 26 1.97 -12.29 18.47
N ASN A 27 0.89 -13.00 18.13
CA ASN A 27 0.74 -14.43 18.37
C ASN A 27 0.74 -15.28 17.08
N SER A 28 0.97 -14.69 15.89
CA SER A 28 0.84 -15.44 14.61
C SER A 28 2.09 -16.23 14.18
N GLY A 29 3.13 -16.30 15.03
CA GLY A 29 4.34 -17.08 14.72
C GLY A 29 5.07 -16.66 13.44
N GLY A 30 4.85 -15.42 12.96
CA GLY A 30 5.43 -14.92 11.70
C GLY A 30 4.61 -15.28 10.44
N LEU A 31 3.51 -16.02 10.57
CA LEU A 31 2.61 -16.29 9.44
C LEU A 31 1.64 -15.12 9.24
N LEU A 32 1.63 -14.59 8.01
CA LEU A 32 0.66 -13.61 7.54
C LEU A 32 -0.45 -14.37 6.79
N LEU A 33 -1.62 -14.53 7.40
CA LEU A 33 -2.76 -15.14 6.72
C LEU A 33 -3.43 -14.10 5.80
N LEU A 34 -3.20 -14.23 4.50
CA LEU A 34 -3.91 -13.46 3.49
C LEU A 34 -5.28 -14.09 3.27
N LYS A 35 -6.35 -13.49 3.82
CA LYS A 35 -7.70 -13.79 3.34
C LYS A 35 -7.95 -12.97 2.08
N LEU A 36 -8.65 -13.55 1.10
CA LEU A 36 -9.01 -12.80 -0.10
C LEU A 36 -10.27 -11.98 0.20
N PRO A 37 -10.25 -10.65 0.03
CA PRO A 37 -11.45 -9.86 0.15
C PRO A 37 -12.39 -10.12 -1.04
N LYS A 38 -13.69 -9.91 -0.82
CA LYS A 38 -14.66 -9.89 -1.92
C LYS A 38 -14.37 -8.68 -2.81
N LEU A 39 -14.24 -8.92 -4.12
CA LEU A 39 -13.98 -7.86 -5.09
C LEU A 39 -15.28 -7.23 -5.59
N ASN A 40 -15.30 -5.91 -5.70
CA ASN A 40 -16.38 -5.18 -6.34
C ASN A 40 -16.06 -4.92 -7.82
N PHE A 41 -16.49 -5.81 -8.71
CA PHE A 41 -16.25 -5.66 -10.16
C PHE A 41 -17.03 -4.51 -10.81
N GLU A 42 -18.02 -3.96 -10.13
CA GLU A 42 -18.77 -2.78 -10.59
C GLU A 42 -18.09 -1.46 -10.21
N ALA A 43 -16.98 -1.51 -9.48
CA ALA A 43 -16.25 -0.33 -9.05
C ALA A 43 -15.73 0.47 -10.25
N ALA A 44 -16.03 1.78 -10.26
CA ALA A 44 -15.51 2.70 -11.26
C ALA A 44 -14.03 3.07 -11.01
N ASP A 45 -13.57 2.93 -9.77
CA ASP A 45 -12.20 3.19 -9.36
C ASP A 45 -11.66 2.00 -8.56
N TYR A 46 -10.36 1.75 -8.70
CA TYR A 46 -9.68 0.66 -8.01
C TYR A 46 -9.67 0.84 -6.49
N ILE A 47 -9.92 2.05 -5.99
CA ILE A 47 -10.01 2.34 -4.54
C ILE A 47 -11.21 1.63 -3.91
N ASP A 48 -12.31 1.54 -4.66
CA ASP A 48 -13.59 0.95 -4.24
C ASP A 48 -13.70 -0.52 -4.62
N LEU A 49 -12.66 -1.05 -5.28
CA LEU A 49 -12.57 -2.45 -5.69
C LEU A 49 -12.54 -3.40 -4.49
N ILE A 50 -11.96 -2.96 -3.37
CA ILE A 50 -11.86 -3.72 -2.13
C ILE A 50 -12.38 -2.87 -0.97
N ASP A 51 -13.44 -3.36 -0.33
CA ASP A 51 -13.93 -2.75 0.90
C ASP A 51 -12.98 -3.04 2.07
N SER A 52 -12.12 -2.05 2.32
CA SER A 52 -11.12 -2.11 3.39
C SER A 52 -11.70 -1.88 4.79
N SER A 53 -12.96 -1.43 4.90
CA SER A 53 -13.62 -1.21 6.19
C SER A 53 -14.11 -2.54 6.79
N ASN A 54 -14.61 -3.42 5.93
CA ASN A 54 -15.14 -4.73 6.30
C ASN A 54 -14.09 -5.85 6.29
N TYR A 55 -12.85 -5.55 5.90
CA TYR A 55 -11.78 -6.53 5.75
C TYR A 55 -10.61 -6.29 6.71
N VAL A 56 -10.07 -7.37 7.29
CA VAL A 56 -8.88 -7.30 8.15
C VAL A 56 -7.64 -7.14 7.28
N VAL A 57 -7.23 -5.88 7.10
CA VAL A 57 -5.96 -5.56 6.42
C VAL A 57 -4.81 -5.93 7.34
N THR A 58 -3.95 -6.84 6.89
CA THR A 58 -2.66 -7.11 7.52
C THR A 58 -1.58 -6.20 6.94
N GLU A 59 -0.53 -5.93 7.71
CA GLU A 59 0.59 -5.13 7.22
C GLU A 59 1.21 -5.76 5.95
N PRO A 60 1.29 -5.02 4.83
CA PRO A 60 1.93 -5.53 3.62
C PRO A 60 3.43 -5.82 3.86
N PRO A 61 3.96 -6.99 3.43
CA PRO A 61 5.37 -7.33 3.59
C PRO A 61 6.32 -6.26 3.03
N LEU A 62 5.94 -5.64 1.91
CA LEU A 62 6.72 -4.58 1.26
C LEU A 62 6.93 -3.36 2.18
N THR A 63 5.97 -3.07 3.06
CA THR A 63 6.04 -1.93 3.96
C THR A 63 6.67 -2.28 5.30
N MET A 64 6.87 -3.57 5.61
CA MET A 64 7.28 -4.06 6.93
C MET A 64 8.57 -3.43 7.48
N HIS A 65 9.51 -3.07 6.60
CA HIS A 65 10.79 -2.48 6.98
C HIS A 65 10.80 -0.94 6.94
N ILE A 66 9.71 -0.33 6.46
CA ILE A 66 9.58 1.14 6.35
C ILE A 66 9.04 1.67 7.67
N LYS A 67 9.67 2.71 8.25
CA LYS A 67 9.21 3.26 9.54
C LYS A 67 7.93 4.08 9.35
N ASP A 68 7.14 4.22 10.41
CA ASP A 68 5.88 4.99 10.37
C ASP A 68 6.08 6.44 9.93
N LYS A 69 7.19 7.06 10.32
CA LYS A 69 7.49 8.45 9.91
C LYS A 69 7.74 8.54 8.40
N ASP A 70 8.47 7.58 7.85
CA ASP A 70 8.84 7.55 6.44
C ASP A 70 7.57 7.29 5.60
N LEU A 71 6.68 6.38 6.07
CA LEU A 71 5.36 6.18 5.47
C LEU A 71 4.52 7.46 5.44
N LYS A 72 4.53 8.26 6.51
CA LYS A 72 3.81 9.53 6.56
C LYS A 72 4.42 10.58 5.62
N GLU A 73 5.72 10.53 5.38
CA GLU A 73 6.40 11.40 4.41
C GLU A 73 6.05 11.03 2.98
N MET A 74 5.88 9.74 2.66
CA MET A 74 5.44 9.29 1.33
C MET A 74 4.07 9.87 0.91
N CYS A 75 3.21 10.28 1.85
CA CYS A 75 1.98 11.01 1.51
C CYS A 75 2.25 12.40 0.94
N LYS A 76 3.31 13.06 1.41
CA LYS A 76 3.62 14.47 1.14
C LYS A 76 4.40 14.66 -0.15
N GLU A 77 5.13 13.63 -0.58
CA GLU A 77 5.90 13.68 -1.81
C GLU A 77 4.98 13.72 -3.02
N GLU A 78 4.93 14.88 -3.67
CA GLU A 78 4.40 15.02 -5.03
C GLU A 78 5.41 14.34 -5.97
N GLN A 79 5.18 13.04 -6.20
CA GLN A 79 5.72 12.24 -7.28
C GLN A 79 7.26 12.29 -7.43
N PHE A 80 7.94 11.19 -7.07
CA PHE A 80 9.25 10.94 -7.69
C PHE A 80 9.08 11.06 -9.21
N PRO A 81 9.93 11.85 -9.91
CA PRO A 81 9.93 11.79 -11.36
C PRO A 81 10.14 10.32 -11.66
N ALA A 82 9.21 9.72 -12.42
CA ALA A 82 9.40 8.39 -12.96
C ALA A 82 10.79 8.44 -13.58
N ARG A 83 11.76 7.76 -12.96
CA ARG A 83 13.08 7.65 -13.57
C ARG A 83 12.75 6.99 -14.88
N GLY A 84 12.75 7.78 -15.95
CA GLY A 84 12.65 7.26 -17.30
C GLY A 84 13.67 6.15 -17.31
N ILE A 85 13.22 4.93 -17.60
CA ILE A 85 14.14 3.87 -17.94
C ILE A 85 14.76 4.37 -19.24
N SER A 86 15.81 5.19 -19.12
CA SER A 86 16.72 5.47 -20.22
C SER A 86 17.29 4.12 -20.55
N THR A 87 16.72 3.50 -21.58
CA THR A 87 17.30 2.34 -22.25
C THR A 87 18.59 2.81 -22.91
N SER A 88 19.61 2.99 -22.09
CA SER A 88 20.99 3.15 -22.52
C SER A 88 21.72 1.94 -21.96
N HIS A 89 21.67 0.84 -22.71
CA HIS A 89 22.81 -0.03 -22.99
C HIS A 89 22.39 -1.03 -24.07
N ALA A 90 22.94 -0.83 -25.27
CA ALA A 90 23.12 -1.89 -26.23
C ALA A 90 24.08 -2.93 -25.66
N ILE A 91 23.67 -4.21 -25.60
CA ILE A 91 24.56 -5.38 -25.65
C ILE A 91 23.77 -6.52 -26.34
N CYS A 92 23.88 -6.59 -27.67
CA CYS A 92 24.31 -7.74 -28.48
C CYS A 92 24.08 -7.41 -29.96
#